data_AF-A0A7C2U154-F1
#
_entry.id   AF-A0A7C2U154-F1
#
_cell.length_a   1.000
_cell.length_b   1.000
_cell.length_c   1.000
_cell.angle_alpha   90.00
_cell.angle_beta   90.00
_cell.angle_gamma   90.00
#
_symmetry.space_group_name_H-M   'P 1'
#
loop_
_entity.id
_entity.type
_entity.pdbx_description
1 polymer ?
#
loop_
_entity_poly.entity_id
_entity_poly.type
_entity_poly.pdbx_seq_one_letter_code
_entity_poly.pdbx_strand_id
1 'polypeptide(L)'
;MRAWKGRLPSLRFFEFSGIVWRHTAAVPPPLDMLPNASRGGRFNPAFSFPMLYTSISVQGAKAEFIKSARIYQTAPEALLPRMLHQLDVNCFRRHFNRDTNDV
;
A
#
# COMPACT_ATOMS: atom_id res chain seq x y z
N MET A 1 -20.94 -17.81 1.17
CA MET A 1 -19.74 -17.26 1.87
C MET A 1 -20.04 -17.17 3.36
N ARG A 2 -19.33 -17.90 4.22
CA ARG A 2 -19.48 -17.79 5.68
C ARG A 2 -18.69 -16.56 6.16
N ALA A 3 -19.40 -15.54 6.67
CA ALA A 3 -18.75 -14.43 7.36
C ALA A 3 -18.09 -14.96 8.65
N TRP A 4 -16.79 -14.70 8.79
CA TRP A 4 -16.03 -15.06 9.98
C TRP A 4 -16.53 -14.21 11.18
N LYS A 5 -17.01 -14.88 12.23
CA LYS A 5 -17.60 -14.27 13.45
C LYS A 5 -16.59 -14.09 14.60
N GLY A 6 -15.31 -14.30 14.35
CA GLY A 6 -14.27 -14.15 15.37
C GLY A 6 -14.02 -12.67 15.68
N ARG A 7 -13.93 -12.32 16.96
CA ARG A 7 -13.36 -11.03 17.37
C ARG A 7 -11.86 -11.13 17.11
N LEU A 8 -11.30 -10.31 16.21
CA LEU A 8 -9.84 -10.22 16.08
C LEU A 8 -9.26 -9.89 17.47
N PRO A 9 -8.24 -10.62 17.97
CA PRO A 9 -7.55 -10.23 19.19
C PRO A 9 -7.14 -8.76 19.06
N SER A 10 -7.20 -8.02 20.18
CA SER A 10 -7.06 -6.56 20.23
C SER A 10 -5.93 -6.07 19.31
N LEU A 11 -6.29 -5.60 18.12
CA LEU A 11 -5.34 -5.02 17.17
C LEU A 11 -4.72 -3.80 17.84
N ARG A 12 -3.41 -3.84 18.02
CA ARG A 12 -2.63 -2.70 18.50
C ARG A 12 -2.14 -1.93 17.29
N PHE A 13 -2.44 -0.64 17.28
CA PHE A 13 -1.87 0.30 16.34
C PHE A 13 -0.59 0.85 16.94
N PHE A 14 0.47 0.92 16.14
CA PHE A 14 1.68 1.63 16.48
C PHE A 14 1.86 2.79 15.52
N GLU A 15 2.41 3.86 16.05
CA GLU A 15 2.83 5.00 15.25
C GLU A 15 4.12 4.66 14.51
N PHE A 16 4.21 5.10 13.26
CA PHE A 16 5.40 4.88 12.44
C PHE A 16 5.76 6.17 11.71
N SER A 17 7.04 6.51 11.71
CA SER A 17 7.58 7.58 10.88
C SER A 17 8.94 7.14 10.33
N GLY A 18 9.22 7.54 9.10
CA GLY A 18 10.53 7.29 8.49
C GLY A 18 10.47 7.07 6.99
N ILE A 19 11.62 6.68 6.45
CA ILE A 19 11.78 6.46 5.03
C ILE A 19 11.22 5.10 4.61
N VAL A 20 10.44 5.11 3.54
CA VAL A 20 9.95 3.91 2.85
C VAL A 20 10.17 4.02 1.35
N TRP A 21 10.07 2.88 0.67
CA TRP A 21 10.39 2.72 -0.73
C TRP A 21 9.19 2.14 -1.49
N ARG A 22 8.88 2.70 -2.67
CA ARG A 22 7.77 2.26 -3.52
C ARG A 22 8.22 2.08 -4.96
N HIS A 23 7.85 0.96 -5.57
CA HIS A 23 7.88 0.81 -7.03
C HIS A 23 6.57 1.27 -7.67
N THR A 24 6.67 2.06 -8.72
CA THR A 24 5.53 2.52 -9.53
C THR A 24 5.81 2.32 -11.02
N ALA A 25 4.75 2.30 -11.83
CA ALA A 25 4.90 2.48 -13.27
C ALA A 25 5.45 3.89 -13.57
N ALA A 26 6.08 4.07 -14.72
CA ALA A 26 6.74 5.33 -15.06
C ALA A 26 5.82 6.58 -15.12
N VAL A 27 4.52 6.39 -15.37
CA VAL A 27 3.59 7.49 -15.60
C VAL A 27 2.86 7.99 -14.35
N PRO A 28 2.17 7.14 -13.56
CA PRO A 28 1.38 7.65 -12.45
C PRO A 28 2.27 8.27 -11.35
N PRO A 29 1.80 9.35 -10.69
CA PRO A 29 2.50 9.94 -9.56
C PRO A 29 2.80 8.91 -8.44
N PRO A 30 3.88 9.10 -7.67
CA PRO A 30 4.28 8.15 -6.63
C PRO A 30 3.30 8.02 -5.46
N LEU A 31 2.32 8.93 -5.37
CA LEU A 31 1.25 8.91 -4.36
C LEU A 31 -0.12 8.59 -4.96
N ASP A 32 -0.19 8.17 -6.22
CA ASP A 32 -1.46 7.71 -6.79
C ASP A 32 -1.88 6.37 -6.14
N MET A 33 -3.09 6.38 -5.59
CA MET A 33 -3.71 5.29 -4.83
C MET A 33 -4.98 4.76 -5.51
N LEU A 34 -5.47 5.41 -6.56
CA LEU A 34 -6.74 5.05 -7.22
C LEU A 34 -6.73 3.64 -7.83
N PRO A 35 -5.62 3.16 -8.43
CA PRO A 35 -5.57 1.78 -8.93
C PRO A 35 -5.74 0.74 -7.82
N ASN A 36 -5.20 1.00 -6.63
CA ASN A 36 -5.28 0.06 -5.50
C ASN A 36 -6.67 0.08 -4.86
N ALA A 37 -7.31 1.25 -4.80
CA ALA A 37 -8.69 1.35 -4.30
C ALA A 37 -9.67 0.58 -5.21
N SER A 38 -9.51 0.66 -6.53
CA SER A 38 -10.39 0.01 -7.51
C SER A 38 -10.16 -1.49 -7.62
N ARG A 39 -8.91 -1.94 -7.74
CA ARG A 39 -8.58 -3.36 -8.00
C ARG A 39 -8.38 -4.18 -6.73
N GLY A 40 -8.12 -3.54 -5.60
CA GLY A 40 -7.70 -4.22 -4.38
C GLY A 40 -6.26 -4.72 -4.46
N GLY A 41 -5.83 -5.42 -3.41
CA GLY A 41 -4.52 -6.04 -3.31
C GLY A 41 -4.47 -7.02 -2.14
N ARG A 42 -3.27 -7.40 -1.69
CA ARG A 42 -3.10 -8.38 -0.61
C ARG A 42 -3.78 -7.92 0.69
N PHE A 43 -3.76 -6.63 0.98
CA PHE A 43 -4.20 -6.06 2.26
C PHE A 43 -5.44 -5.17 2.16
N ASN A 44 -6.01 -4.99 0.97
CA ASN A 44 -7.26 -4.23 0.79
C ASN A 44 -8.18 -4.91 -0.25
N PRO A 45 -9.49 -5.04 0.03
CA PRO A 45 -10.43 -5.53 -0.97
C PRO A 45 -10.61 -4.53 -2.13
N ALA A 46 -11.06 -5.02 -3.28
CA ALA A 46 -11.44 -4.16 -4.40
C ALA A 46 -12.59 -3.20 -4.01
N PHE A 47 -12.60 -2.01 -4.61
CA PHE A 47 -13.59 -0.95 -4.39
C PHE A 47 -13.77 -0.53 -2.92
N SER A 48 -12.67 -0.50 -2.15
CA SER A 48 -12.71 -0.18 -0.72
C SER A 48 -12.10 1.18 -0.41
N PHE A 49 -10.84 1.19 0.04
CA PHE A 49 -10.12 2.39 0.44
C PHE A 49 -8.77 2.47 -0.28
N PRO A 50 -8.26 3.70 -0.50
CA PRO A 50 -6.94 3.91 -1.08
C PRO A 50 -5.85 3.38 -0.14
N MET A 51 -4.85 2.72 -0.74
CA MET A 51 -3.71 2.16 -0.01
C MET A 51 -2.42 2.37 -0.80
N LEU A 52 -1.33 2.69 -0.10
CA LEU A 52 0.04 2.68 -0.63
C LEU A 52 0.76 1.42 -0.16
N TYR A 53 1.27 0.64 -1.11
CA TYR A 53 2.17 -0.47 -0.82
C TYR A 53 3.61 0.04 -0.85
N THR A 54 4.28 -0.03 0.29
CA THR A 54 5.66 0.45 0.47
C THR A 54 6.50 -0.63 1.17
N SER A 55 7.81 -0.46 1.15
CA SER A 55 8.76 -1.29 1.89
C SER A 55 9.71 -0.42 2.70
N ILE A 56 10.09 -0.86 3.89
CA ILE A 56 11.08 -0.16 4.73
C ILE A 56 12.51 -0.23 4.17
N SER A 57 12.75 -0.98 3.08
CA SER A 57 14.05 -1.09 2.44
C SER A 57 13.95 -1.18 0.92
N VAL A 58 15.02 -0.77 0.24
CA VAL A 58 15.17 -0.90 -1.22
C VAL A 58 15.07 -2.36 -1.65
N GLN A 59 15.70 -3.27 -0.90
CA GLN A 59 15.72 -4.70 -1.20
C GLN A 59 14.31 -5.31 -1.09
N GLY A 60 13.53 -4.88 -0.10
CA GLY A 60 12.14 -5.32 0.05
C GLY A 60 11.25 -4.81 -1.08
N ALA A 61 11.44 -3.56 -1.52
CA ALA A 61 10.74 -3.03 -2.70
C ALA A 61 11.09 -3.85 -3.96
N LYS A 62 12.38 -4.12 -4.22
CA LYS A 62 12.83 -4.94 -5.35
C LYS A 62 12.25 -6.37 -5.29
N ALA A 63 12.19 -6.98 -4.11
CA ALA A 63 11.63 -8.31 -3.94
C ALA A 63 10.14 -8.37 -4.30
N GLU A 64 9.34 -7.38 -3.89
CA GLU A 64 7.92 -7.30 -4.26
C GLU A 64 7.72 -6.97 -5.76
N PHE A 65 8.64 -6.24 -6.40
CA PHE A 65 8.65 -6.09 -7.86
C PHE A 65 8.87 -7.43 -8.58
N ILE A 66 9.89 -8.19 -8.20
CA ILE A 66 10.18 -9.52 -8.78
C ILE A 66 8.99 -10.47 -8.54
N LYS A 67 8.41 -10.43 -7.34
CA LYS A 67 7.22 -11.21 -7.02
C LYS A 67 6.01 -10.84 -7.87
N SER A 68 5.84 -9.55 -8.20
CA SER A 68 4.78 -9.10 -9.09
C SER A 68 4.93 -9.72 -10.48
N ALA A 69 6.15 -9.80 -11.02
CA ALA A 69 6.41 -10.46 -12.29
C ALA A 69 5.99 -11.94 -12.26
N ARG A 70 6.29 -12.65 -11.16
CA ARG A 70 5.86 -14.04 -10.95
C ARG A 70 4.34 -14.18 -10.91
N ILE A 71 3.64 -13.28 -10.21
CA ILE A 71 2.16 -13.28 -10.13
C ILE A 71 1.54 -13.09 -11.52
N TYR A 72 2.12 -12.21 -12.33
CA TYR A 72 1.65 -11.97 -13.70
C TYR A 72 2.22 -12.95 -14.74
N GLN A 73 2.97 -13.97 -14.30
CA GLN A 73 3.61 -14.97 -15.17
C GLN A 73 4.42 -14.34 -16.31
N THR A 74 5.15 -13.28 -15.99
CA THR A 74 5.96 -12.53 -16.95
C THR A 74 7.39 -12.33 -16.46
N ALA A 75 8.29 -11.97 -17.37
CA ALA A 75 9.64 -11.60 -17.02
C ALA A 75 9.66 -10.21 -16.33
N PRO A 76 10.50 -9.97 -15.31
CA PRO A 76 10.60 -8.66 -14.66
C PRO A 76 10.83 -7.50 -15.65
N GLU A 77 11.59 -7.75 -16.71
CA GLU A 77 11.91 -6.78 -17.77
C GLU A 77 10.64 -6.30 -18.49
N ALA A 78 9.63 -7.15 -18.63
CA ALA A 78 8.35 -6.80 -19.25
C ALA A 78 7.49 -5.86 -18.38
N LEU A 79 7.84 -5.68 -17.10
CA LEU A 79 7.18 -4.73 -16.21
C LEU A 79 7.83 -3.34 -16.24
N LEU A 80 8.92 -3.16 -16.96
CA LEU A 80 9.62 -1.89 -17.15
C LEU A 80 8.94 -1.04 -18.24
N PRO A 81 9.08 0.30 -18.22
CA PRO A 81 9.83 1.09 -17.24
C PRO A 81 9.10 1.25 -15.91
N ARG A 82 9.85 1.16 -14.80
CA ARG A 82 9.39 1.42 -13.44
C ARG A 82 10.32 2.39 -12.73
N MET A 83 9.76 3.15 -11.81
CA MET A 83 10.52 4.03 -10.93
C MET A 83 10.54 3.46 -9.52
N LEU A 84 11.64 3.70 -8.82
CA LEU A 84 11.77 3.43 -7.39
C LEU A 84 11.79 4.78 -6.67
N HIS A 85 10.77 5.03 -5.87
CA HIS A 85 10.63 6.27 -5.11
C HIS A 85 10.99 6.06 -3.65
N GLN A 86 11.70 7.03 -3.10
CA GLN A 86 11.89 7.21 -1.66
C GLN A 86 10.80 8.16 -1.16
N LEU A 87 10.08 7.74 -0.11
CA LEU A 87 9.02 8.53 0.50
C LEU A 87 9.36 8.70 1.98
N ASP A 88 9.24 9.93 2.49
CA ASP A 88 9.21 10.18 3.92
C ASP A 88 7.75 10.10 4.37
N VAL A 89 7.45 9.15 5.25
CA VAL A 89 6.08 8.90 5.72
C VAL A 89 5.94 9.17 7.19
N ASN A 90 4.75 9.65 7.50
CA ASN A 90 4.33 9.88 8.85
C ASN A 90 2.93 9.28 9.07
N CYS A 91 2.89 8.16 9.78
CA CYS A 91 1.71 7.36 10.08
C CYS A 91 1.39 7.44 11.56
N PHE A 92 0.88 8.60 11.99
CA PHE A 92 0.30 8.77 13.31
C PHE A 92 -1.19 8.46 13.32
N ARG A 93 -1.70 8.01 14.47
CA ARG A 93 -3.13 7.87 14.65
C ARG A 93 -3.73 9.27 14.75
N ARG A 94 -4.37 9.73 13.67
CA ARG A 94 -5.30 10.84 13.82
C ARG A 94 -6.50 10.37 14.65
N HIS A 95 -6.65 10.93 15.83
CA HIS A 95 -7.93 10.94 16.52
C HIS A 95 -8.89 11.78 15.67
N PHE A 96 -9.65 11.12 14.81
CA PHE A 96 -10.82 11.77 14.23
C PHE A 96 -11.83 11.94 15.35
N ASN A 97 -11.85 13.12 15.98
CA ASN A 97 -13.00 13.54 16.76
C ASN A 97 -14.19 13.55 15.79
N ARG A 98 -15.19 12.72 16.06
CA ARG A 98 -16.47 12.76 15.32
C ARG A 98 -17.28 14.02 15.64
N ASP A 99 -16.84 14.83 16.61
CA ASP A 99 -17.60 15.93 17.19
C ASP A 99 -17.23 17.32 16.64
N THR A 100 -16.25 17.43 15.73
CA THR A 100 -15.99 18.70 15.04
C THR A 100 -16.79 18.75 13.74
N ASN A 101 -17.99 19.34 13.83
CA ASN A 101 -18.67 19.97 12.70
C ASN A 101 -17.84 21.16 12.20
N ASP A 102 -16.66 20.90 11.63
CA ASP A 102 -15.92 21.93 10.93
C ASP A 102 -16.44 21.96 9.49
N VAL A 103 -17.29 22.98 9.26
CA VAL A 103 -17.82 23.46 7.98
C VAL A 103 -16.70 24.02 7.11
#